data_AF-A0A8S8XMR5-F1
#
_entry.id   AF-A0A8S8XMR5-F1
#
_cell.length_a   1.000
_cell.length_b   1.000
_cell.length_c   1.000
_cell.angle_alpha   90.00
_cell.angle_beta   90.00
_cell.angle_gamma   90.00
#
_symmetry.space_group_name_H-M   'P 1'
#
loop_
_entity.id
_entity.type
_entity.pdbx_description
1 polymer ?
#
loop_
_entity_poly.entity_id
_entity_poly.type
_entity_poly.pdbx_seq_one_letter_code
_entity_poly.pdbx_strand_id
1 'polypeptide(L)' 'MRFDVLSLILGWTLIAISIPLLICSLITIWLDDFEMAIRAFLIPIMLSPSIGILMLKFGTRSDTPERLRDREAFAALP' A
#
# COMPACT_ATOMS: atom_id res chain seq x y z
N MET A 1 6.82 -19.39 -5.93
CA MET A 1 5.59 -18.63 -5.62
C MET A 1 5.40 -17.57 -6.69
N ARG A 2 4.17 -17.42 -7.20
CA ARG A 2 3.89 -16.64 -8.42
C ARG A 2 3.87 -15.16 -8.08
N PHE A 3 4.64 -14.34 -8.79
CA PHE A 3 4.79 -12.89 -8.58
C PHE A 3 3.45 -12.15 -8.46
N ASP A 4 2.37 -12.70 -9.02
CA ASP A 4 1.01 -12.15 -8.94
C ASP A 4 0.52 -11.91 -7.51
N VAL A 5 0.75 -12.87 -6.61
CA VAL A 5 0.28 -12.79 -5.21
C VAL A 5 1.07 -11.73 -4.44
N LEU A 6 2.38 -11.71 -4.67
CA LEU A 6 3.28 -10.75 -4.05
C LEU A 6 2.92 -9.34 -4.48
N SER A 7 2.59 -9.13 -5.76
CA SER A 7 2.18 -7.82 -6.28
C SER A 7 0.83 -7.36 -5.74
N LEU A 8 -0.10 -8.29 -5.51
CA LEU A 8 -1.40 -7.99 -4.91
C LEU A 8 -1.26 -7.52 -3.46
N ILE A 9 -0.58 -8.32 -2.62
CA ILE A 9 -0.41 -8.04 -1.19
C ILE A 9 0.44 -6.77 -1.02
N LEU A 10 1.60 -6.68 -1.68
CA LEU A 10 2.47 -5.52 -1.58
C LEU A 10 1.81 -4.26 -2.15
N GLY A 11 1.06 -4.37 -3.25
CA GLY A 11 0.36 -3.23 -3.84
C GLY A 11 -0.64 -2.61 -2.86
N TRP A 12 -1.48 -3.45 -2.24
CA TRP A 12 -2.45 -3.00 -1.25
C TRP A 12 -1.81 -2.52 0.05
N THR A 13 -0.74 -3.16 0.55
CA THR A 13 -0.07 -2.69 1.76
C THR A 13 0.63 -1.36 1.55
N LEU A 14 1.25 -1.11 0.39
CA LEU A 14 1.83 0.20 0.05
C LEU A 14 0.77 1.30 0.01
N ILE A 15 -0.42 1.01 -0.55
CA ILE A 15 -1.54 1.95 -0.52
C ILE A 15 -2.02 2.17 0.91
N ALA A 16 -2.16 1.11 1.71
CA ALA A 16 -2.58 1.21 3.10
C ALA A 16 -1.61 2.05 3.95
N ILE A 17 -0.29 1.92 3.72
CA ILE A 17 0.76 2.70 4.41
C ILE A 17 0.69 4.20 4.09
N SER A 18 0.09 4.60 2.97
CA SER A 18 -0.11 6.03 2.68
C SER A 18 -1.01 6.74 3.71
N ILE A 19 -1.93 6.01 4.36
CA ILE A 19 -2.84 6.55 5.38
C ILE A 19 -2.09 6.99 6.65
N PRO A 20 -1.31 6.13 7.35
CA PRO A 20 -0.55 6.56 8.50
C PRO A 20 0.50 7.63 8.13
N LEU A 21 1.08 7.60 6.93
CA LEU A 21 1.97 8.67 6.47
C LEU A 21 1.26 10.03 6.37
N LEU A 22 0.04 10.06 5.84
CA LEU A 22 -0.79 11.27 5.81
C LEU A 22 -1.16 11.76 7.21
N ILE A 23 -1.51 10.84 8.11
CA ILE A 23 -1.82 11.16 9.51
C ILE A 23 -0.59 11.77 10.20
N CYS A 24 0.58 11.12 10.08
CA CYS A 24 1.82 11.65 10.64
C CYS A 24 2.17 13.02 10.05
N SER A 25 2.02 13.22 8.74
CA SER A 25 2.25 14.51 8.10
C SER A 25 1.33 15.60 8.66
N LEU A 26 0.04 15.32 8.83
CA LEU A 26 -0.92 16.27 9.41
C LEU A 26 -0.60 16.59 10.87
N ILE A 27 -0.22 15.58 11.65
CA ILE A 27 0.21 15.74 13.04
C ILE A 27 1.47 16.62 13.12
N THR A 28 2.45 16.40 12.24
CA THR A 28 3.67 17.24 12.18
C THR A 28 3.36 18.68 11.77
N ILE A 29 2.41 18.91 10.85
CA ILE A 29 1.95 20.29 10.54
C ILE A 29 1.33 20.96 11.77
N TRP A 30 0.67 20.19 12.63
CA TRP A 30 -0.02 20.71 13.81
C TRP A 30 0.91 20.98 15.00
N LEU A 31 1.94 20.16 15.20
CA LEU A 31 2.87 20.23 16.35
C LEU A 31 4.15 21.00 16.05
N ASP A 32 4.67 20.87 14.83
CA ASP A 32 5.94 21.45 14.38
C ASP A 32 5.66 22.48 13.27
N ASP A 33 6.27 22.30 12.10
CA ASP A 33 6.21 23.22 10.98
C ASP A 33 5.80 22.52 9.68
N PHE A 34 5.11 23.28 8.83
CA PHE A 34 4.69 22.84 7.50
C PHE A 34 5.88 22.43 6.61
N GLU A 35 6.99 23.17 6.69
CA GLU A 35 8.19 22.86 5.91
C GLU A 35 8.81 21.51 6.32
N MET A 36 8.81 21.21 7.62
CA MET A 36 9.27 19.93 8.15
C MET A 36 8.38 18.79 7.67
N ALA A 37 7.06 18.96 7.73
CA ALA A 37 6.11 17.96 7.27
C ALA A 37 6.25 17.64 5.76
N ILE A 38 6.44 18.67 4.93
CA ILE A 38 6.68 18.47 3.49
C ILE A 38 8.00 17.73 3.26
N ARG A 39 9.10 18.19 3.86
CA ARG A 39 10.42 17.60 3.64
C ARG A 39 10.47 16.13 4.09
N ALA A 40 9.80 15.79 5.19
CA ALA A 40 9.79 14.44 5.73
C ALA A 40 8.81 13.51 5.00
N PHE A 41 7.60 13.97 4.68
CA PHE A 41 6.51 13.08 4.27
C PHE A 41 6.05 13.20 2.82
N LEU A 42 6.38 14.29 2.09
CA LEU A 42 5.88 14.49 0.72
C LEU A 42 6.28 13.34 -0.21
N ILE A 43 7.57 12.98 -0.19
CA ILE A 43 8.11 11.91 -1.04
C ILE A 43 7.44 10.55 -0.71
N PRO A 44 7.43 10.06 0.54
CA PRO A 44 6.83 8.77 0.84
C PRO A 44 5.30 8.76 0.65
N ILE A 45 4.59 9.87 0.93
CA ILE A 45 3.14 10.00 0.66
C ILE A 45 2.84 9.84 -0.83
N MET A 46 3.69 10.36 -1.72
CA MET A 46 3.49 10.23 -3.17
C MET A 46 3.96 8.88 -3.69
N LEU A 47 5.13 8.39 -3.27
CA LEU A 47 5.72 7.16 -3.80
C LEU A 47 4.97 5.91 -3.37
N SER A 48 4.53 5.82 -2.10
CA SER A 48 3.87 4.63 -1.58
C SER A 48 2.60 4.24 -2.36
N PRO A 49 1.60 5.12 -2.55
CA PRO A 49 0.43 4.78 -3.36
C PRO A 49 0.78 4.65 -4.85
N SER A 50 1.72 5.44 -5.39
CA SER A 50 2.10 5.36 -6.80
C SER A 50 2.70 4.00 -7.17
N ILE A 51 3.65 3.52 -6.37
CA ILE A 51 4.27 2.21 -6.56
C ILE A 51 3.23 1.12 -6.28
N GLY A 52 2.39 1.26 -5.25
CA GLY A 52 1.34 0.29 -4.95
C GLY A 52 0.35 0.11 -6.10
N ILE A 53 -0.12 1.21 -6.69
CA ILE A 53 -0.99 1.19 -7.88
C ILE A 53 -0.27 0.58 -9.09
N LEU A 54 1.00 0.91 -9.30
CA LEU A 54 1.80 0.32 -10.39
C LEU A 54 1.88 -1.21 -10.25
N MET A 55 2.13 -1.69 -9.03
CA MET A 55 2.18 -3.13 -8.72
C MET A 55 0.84 -3.81 -8.95
N LEU A 56 -0.28 -3.19 -8.57
CA LEU A 56 -1.60 -3.73 -8.86
C LEU A 56 -1.88 -3.76 -10.37
N LYS A 57 -1.52 -2.70 -11.08
CA LYS A 57 -1.82 -2.56 -12.52
C LYS A 57 -1.00 -3.50 -13.40
N PHE A 58 0.28 -3.68 -13.10
CA PHE A 58 1.21 -4.46 -13.94
C PHE A 58 1.51 -5.86 -13.41
N GLY A 59 1.32 -6.08 -12.11
CA GLY A 59 1.68 -7.34 -11.47
C GLY A 59 0.51 -8.20 -11.05
N THR A 60 -0.75 -7.85 -11.32
CA THR A 60 -1.90 -8.75 -11.04
C THR A 60 -2.67 -9.09 -12.32
N ARG A 61 -2.83 -10.40 -12.59
CA ARG A 61 -3.69 -10.90 -13.68
C ARG A 61 -5.14 -10.94 -13.21
N SER A 62 -6.10 -10.61 -14.08
CA SER A 62 -7.52 -10.39 -13.78
C SER A 62 -8.23 -11.53 -13.01
N ASP A 63 -7.79 -12.78 -13.15
CA ASP A 63 -8.39 -13.97 -12.50
C ASP A 63 -7.75 -14.35 -11.16
N THR A 64 -6.79 -13.57 -10.67
CA THR A 64 -6.02 -13.86 -9.45
C THR A 64 -6.78 -13.58 -8.14
N PRO A 65 -7.59 -12.50 -7.99
CA PRO A 65 -8.18 -12.17 -6.69
C PRO A 65 -9.23 -13.19 -6.23
N GLU A 66 -10.07 -13.71 -7.15
CA GLU A 66 -11.10 -14.72 -6.83
C GLU A 66 -10.44 -16.04 -6.39
N ARG A 67 -9.42 -16.51 -7.12
CA ARG A 67 -8.69 -17.75 -6.80
C ARG A 67 -7.87 -17.68 -5.51
N LEU A 68 -7.43 -16.49 -5.11
CA LEU A 68 -6.67 -16.28 -3.88
C LEU A 68 -7.58 -16.18 -2.67
N ARG A 69 -8.71 -15.46 -2.76
CA ARG A 69 -9.71 -15.40 -1.68
C ARG A 69 -10.15 -16.81 -1.27
N ASP A 70 -10.41 -17.67 -2.24
CA ASP A 70 -10.87 -19.03 -1.98
C ASP A 70 -9.77 -19.93 -1.37
N ARG A 71 -8.49 -19.66 -1.67
CA ARG A 71 -7.35 -20.39 -1.10
C ARG A 71 -6.93 -19.89 0.28
N GLU A 72 -6.99 -18.58 0.51
CA GLU A 72 -6.71 -17.99 1.83
C GLU A 72 -7.84 -18.28 2.81
N ALA A 73 -9.10 -18.28 2.36
CA ALA A 73 -10.22 -18.75 3.17
C ALA A 73 -10.10 -20.22 3.56
N PHE A 74 -9.55 -21.08 2.68
CA PHE A 74 -9.29 -22.49 3.00
C PHE A 74 -8.07 -22.69 3.92
N ALA A 75 -7.04 -21.85 3.81
CA ALA A 75 -5.85 -21.92 4.67
C ALA A 75 -6.09 -21.33 6.08
N ALA A 76 -7.11 -20.48 6.23
CA ALA A 76 -7.54 -19.90 7.50
C ALA A 76 -8.52 -20.81 8.28
N LEU A 77 -8.93 -21.95 7.72
CA LEU A 77 -9.69 -22.97 8.42
C LEU A 77 -8.72 -24.02 9.00
N PRO A 78 -8.65 -24.17 10.33
CA PRO A 78 -7.75 -25.13 10.99
C PRO A 78 -8.13 -26.59 10.78
#